data_AF-A0A352SYR3-F1
#
_entry.id   AF-A0A352SYR3-F1
#
_cell.length_a   1.000
_cell.length_b   1.000
_cell.length_c   1.000
_cell.angle_alpha   90.00
_cell.angle_beta   90.00
_cell.angle_gamma   90.00
#
_symmetry.space_group_name_H-M   'P 1'
#
loop_
_entity.id
_entity.type
_entity.pdbx_description
1 polymer ?
#
loop_
_entity_poly.entity_id
_entity_poly.type
_entity_poly.pdbx_seq_one_letter_code
_entity_poly.pdbx_strand_id
1 'polypeptide(L)'
;MAEVKWIKITTDMFDNRKIKQIRKLPEGDSLIAIWVQILCLAGQINDNGMVYFAKDIPYTEEMLSVEFDRPINLIRLALGTFERFRMIDVVDSILLVSNWEKYQSTDKLEKIREQNRLRQQKFKENQKLLSDSNVTVTLPITEGNVTDIDIDIDKDIDNICTELKSSIPEIPKEEIFISLILNDKS
;
A
#
# COMPACT_ATOMS: atom_id res chain seq x y z
N MET A 1 -15.80 6.21 -4.75
CA MET A 1 -14.77 6.38 -5.80
C MET A 1 -13.75 5.27 -5.60
N ALA A 2 -13.24 4.64 -6.67
CA ALA A 2 -12.25 3.57 -6.51
C ALA A 2 -10.94 4.19 -6.00
N GLU A 3 -10.72 4.10 -4.69
CA GLU A 3 -9.46 4.48 -4.05
C GLU A 3 -8.38 3.52 -4.55
N VAL A 4 -7.43 4.05 -5.32
CA VAL A 4 -6.26 3.27 -5.73
C VAL A 4 -5.36 3.13 -4.50
N LYS A 5 -5.49 2.01 -3.77
CA LYS A 5 -4.81 1.73 -2.49
C LYS A 5 -3.44 1.05 -2.63
N TRP A 6 -2.80 1.14 -3.80
CA TRP A 6 -1.50 0.49 -4.03
C TRP A 6 -0.44 1.48 -4.53
N ILE A 7 0.80 1.19 -4.18
CA ILE A 7 2.02 1.84 -4.68
C ILE A 7 2.86 0.82 -5.43
N LYS A 8 3.59 1.24 -6.47
CA LYS A 8 4.58 0.37 -7.12
C LYS A 8 5.90 0.44 -6.37
N ILE A 9 6.44 -0.72 -6.04
CA ILE A 9 7.81 -0.86 -5.58
C ILE A 9 8.59 -1.59 -6.66
N THR A 10 9.75 -1.06 -7.05
CA THR A 10 10.60 -1.71 -8.05
C THR A 10 11.34 -2.89 -7.43
N THR A 11 11.53 -3.96 -8.18
CA THR A 11 12.22 -5.18 -7.71
C THR A 11 13.69 -4.91 -7.36
N ASP A 12 14.26 -3.84 -7.92
CA ASP A 12 15.63 -3.36 -7.69
C ASP A 12 15.71 -2.25 -6.61
N MET A 13 14.66 -2.04 -5.80
CA MET A 13 14.67 -0.99 -4.75
C MET A 13 15.89 -1.12 -3.83
N PHE A 14 16.23 -2.34 -3.43
CA PHE A 14 17.39 -2.61 -2.58
C PHE A 14 18.74 -2.42 -3.28
N ASP A 15 18.74 -2.34 -4.62
CA ASP A 15 19.92 -2.02 -5.41
C ASP A 15 20.18 -0.52 -5.53
N ASN A 16 19.19 0.31 -5.19
CA ASN A 16 19.32 1.76 -5.16
C ASN A 16 20.48 2.20 -4.26
N ARG A 17 21.35 3.05 -4.79
CA ARG A 17 22.54 3.54 -4.07
C ARG A 17 22.21 4.19 -2.72
N LYS A 18 21.10 4.94 -2.64
CA LYS A 18 20.64 5.59 -1.40
C LYS A 18 20.22 4.54 -0.36
N ILE A 19 19.41 3.56 -0.78
CA ILE A 19 18.95 2.46 0.09
C ILE A 19 20.15 1.64 0.61
N LYS A 20 21.12 1.32 -0.27
CA LYS A 20 22.37 0.65 0.12
C LYS A 20 23.18 1.44 1.15
N GLN A 21 23.17 2.78 1.06
CA GLN A 21 23.87 3.63 2.01
C GLN A 21 23.13 3.72 3.35
N ILE A 22 21.80 3.86 3.33
CA ILE A 22 20.97 3.92 4.54
C ILE A 22 21.08 2.64 5.35
N ARG A 23 21.09 1.47 4.69
CA ARG A 23 21.27 0.17 5.36
C ARG A 23 22.59 0.02 6.12
N LYS A 24 23.60 0.85 5.83
CA LYS A 24 24.89 0.86 6.54
C LYS A 24 24.91 1.79 7.75
N LEU A 25 23.86 2.60 7.94
CA LEU A 25 23.73 3.45 9.12
C LEU A 25 23.28 2.64 10.33
N PRO A 26 23.53 3.14 11.56
CA PRO A 26 22.86 2.61 12.75
C PRO A 26 21.34 2.61 12.53
N GLU A 27 20.65 1.56 12.97
CA GLU A 27 19.22 1.38 12.75
C GLU A 27 18.81 1.33 11.25
N GLY A 28 19.74 1.00 10.36
CA GLY A 28 19.51 1.05 8.90
C GLY A 28 18.25 0.32 8.44
N ASP A 29 17.98 -0.89 8.94
CA ASP A 29 16.76 -1.63 8.59
C ASP A 29 15.49 -0.95 9.12
N SER A 30 15.56 -0.38 10.33
CA SER A 30 14.48 0.43 10.92
C SER A 30 14.21 1.69 10.08
N LEU A 31 15.26 2.33 9.55
CA LEU A 31 15.14 3.46 8.63
C LEU A 31 14.46 3.02 7.32
N ILE A 32 14.83 1.88 6.74
CA ILE A 32 14.16 1.38 5.53
C ILE A 32 12.67 1.09 5.79
N ALA A 33 12.32 0.53 6.95
CA ALA A 33 10.93 0.32 7.31
C ALA A 33 10.14 1.64 7.36
N ILE A 34 10.71 2.67 7.99
CA ILE A 34 10.09 4.01 8.04
C ILE A 34 9.93 4.61 6.63
N TRP A 35 10.92 4.41 5.75
CA TRP A 35 10.81 4.86 4.36
C TRP A 35 9.61 4.24 3.64
N VAL A 36 9.41 2.92 3.80
CA VAL A 36 8.24 2.23 3.21
C VAL A 36 6.94 2.74 3.85
N GLN A 37 6.90 2.99 5.15
CA GLN A 37 5.72 3.57 5.82
C GLN A 37 5.37 4.96 5.27
N ILE A 38 6.37 5.82 5.03
CA ILE A 38 6.16 7.14 4.39
C ILE A 38 5.57 6.98 2.98
N LEU A 39 6.08 6.03 2.19
CA LEU A 39 5.53 5.75 0.85
C LEU A 39 4.07 5.28 0.93
N CYS A 40 3.73 4.46 1.93
CA CYS A 40 2.36 4.03 2.17
C CYS A 40 1.45 5.21 2.54
N LEU A 41 1.88 6.11 3.43
CA LEU A 41 1.11 7.33 3.77
C LEU A 41 0.86 8.21 2.53
N ALA A 42 1.91 8.44 1.74
CA ALA A 42 1.78 9.19 0.49
C ALA A 42 0.80 8.52 -0.49
N GLY A 43 0.81 7.18 -0.54
CA GLY A 43 -0.12 6.38 -1.33
C GLY A 43 -1.57 6.44 -0.85
N GLN A 44 -1.78 6.48 0.47
CA GLN A 44 -3.11 6.63 1.07
C GLN A 44 -3.70 8.01 0.79
N ILE A 45 -2.90 9.07 0.91
CA ILE A 45 -3.31 10.44 0.63
C ILE A 45 -3.51 10.65 -0.87
N ASN A 46 -2.65 10.05 -1.70
CA ASN A 46 -2.71 10.10 -3.16
C ASN A 46 -2.75 11.54 -3.72
N ASP A 47 -1.94 12.41 -3.12
CA ASP A 47 -1.83 13.84 -3.45
C ASP A 47 -0.39 14.16 -3.86
N ASN A 48 0.01 13.66 -5.03
CA ASN A 48 1.31 13.92 -5.66
C ASN A 48 2.55 13.70 -4.75
N GLY A 49 2.45 12.75 -3.82
CA GLY A 49 3.54 12.41 -2.89
C GLY A 49 3.59 13.26 -1.63
N MET A 50 2.60 14.13 -1.39
CA MET A 50 2.47 14.85 -0.13
C MET A 50 2.08 13.92 1.01
N VAL A 51 2.64 14.18 2.19
CA VAL A 51 2.36 13.46 3.42
C VAL A 51 1.99 14.46 4.52
N TYR A 52 0.72 14.45 4.91
CA TYR A 52 0.11 15.31 5.91
C TYR A 52 -0.94 14.54 6.71
N PHE A 53 -1.18 14.95 7.96
CA PHE A 53 -2.12 14.27 8.84
C PHE A 53 -3.57 14.52 8.43
N ALA A 54 -3.88 15.76 8.11
CA ALA A 54 -5.14 16.17 7.51
C ALA A 54 -4.86 17.31 6.52
N LYS A 55 -5.85 17.67 5.71
CA LYS A 55 -5.70 18.79 4.76
C LYS A 55 -5.21 20.03 5.50
N ASP A 56 -4.07 20.56 5.07
CA ASP A 56 -3.36 21.71 5.67
C ASP A 56 -2.77 21.49 7.09
N ILE A 57 -2.78 20.25 7.62
CA ILE A 57 -2.16 19.89 8.90
C ILE A 57 -0.95 18.98 8.64
N PRO A 58 0.30 19.48 8.76
CA PRO A 58 1.48 18.66 8.56
C PRO A 58 1.64 17.62 9.68
N TYR A 59 2.25 16.49 9.34
CA TYR A 59 2.68 15.52 10.35
C TYR A 59 3.81 16.11 11.20
N THR A 60 3.66 16.04 12.52
CA THR A 60 4.77 16.29 13.47
C THR A 60 5.58 15.02 13.70
N GLU A 61 6.80 15.16 14.21
CA GLU A 61 7.65 14.02 14.57
C GLU A 61 6.99 13.15 15.64
N GLU A 62 6.29 13.77 16.58
CA GLU A 62 5.51 13.11 17.63
C GLU A 62 4.36 12.29 17.02
N MET A 63 3.61 12.86 16.06
CA MET A 63 2.53 12.14 15.37
C MET A 63 3.07 10.95 14.58
N LEU A 64 4.18 11.12 13.85
CA LEU A 64 4.81 10.03 13.10
C LEU A 64 5.37 8.93 14.02
N SER A 65 5.84 9.31 15.20
CA SER A 65 6.31 8.36 16.22
C SER A 65 5.19 7.43 16.68
N VAL A 66 3.99 7.98 16.88
CA VAL A 66 2.79 7.20 17.22
C VAL A 66 2.32 6.39 16.01
N GLU A 67 2.21 7.01 14.83
CA GLU A 67 1.72 6.37 13.60
C GLU A 67 2.56 5.16 13.20
N PHE A 68 3.88 5.25 13.34
CA PHE A 68 4.80 4.19 12.93
C PHE A 68 5.16 3.22 14.04
N ASP A 69 4.71 3.46 15.27
CA ASP A 69 5.09 2.72 16.47
C ASP A 69 6.63 2.62 16.60
N ARG A 70 7.28 3.79 16.60
CA ARG A 70 8.74 3.94 16.66
C ARG A 70 9.13 5.07 17.60
N PRO A 71 10.27 4.98 18.29
CA PRO A 71 10.73 6.06 19.16
C PRO A 71 11.00 7.35 18.37
N ILE A 72 10.63 8.50 18.93
CA ILE A 72 10.75 9.80 18.27
C ILE A 72 12.18 10.10 17.78
N ASN A 73 13.20 9.63 18.48
CA ASN A 73 14.60 9.79 18.08
C ASN A 73 14.91 9.08 16.76
N LEU A 74 14.28 7.92 16.51
CA LEU A 74 14.43 7.19 15.26
C LEU A 74 13.67 7.89 14.12
N ILE A 75 12.51 8.47 14.39
CA ILE A 75 11.77 9.30 13.42
C ILE A 75 12.60 10.51 13.01
N ARG A 76 13.16 11.26 13.98
CA ARG A 76 14.08 12.37 13.73
C ARG A 76 15.27 11.97 12.88
N LEU A 77 15.90 10.84 13.23
CA LEU A 77 17.02 10.29 12.46
C LEU A 77 16.59 9.95 11.03
N ALA A 78 15.41 9.34 10.84
CA ALA A 78 14.87 8.97 9.54
C ALA A 78 14.59 10.19 8.67
N LEU A 79 13.80 11.15 9.16
CA LEU A 79 13.45 12.37 8.42
C LEU A 79 14.71 13.14 8.01
N GLY A 80 15.63 13.39 8.94
CA GLY A 80 16.89 14.06 8.63
C GLY A 80 17.78 13.27 7.68
N THR A 81 17.72 11.94 7.70
CA THR A 81 18.44 11.09 6.73
C THR A 81 17.82 11.22 5.35
N PHE A 82 16.50 11.07 5.21
CA PHE A 82 15.81 11.14 3.92
C PHE A 82 15.90 12.52 3.27
N GLU A 83 15.86 13.60 4.06
CA GLU A 83 16.07 14.96 3.57
C GLU A 83 17.50 15.13 3.01
N ARG A 84 18.53 14.71 3.77
CA ARG A 84 19.92 14.73 3.28
C ARG A 84 20.11 13.94 1.99
N PHE A 85 19.44 12.80 1.86
CA PHE A 85 19.48 11.97 0.67
C PHE A 85 18.56 12.46 -0.46
N ARG A 86 17.82 13.57 -0.30
CA ARG A 86 16.84 14.07 -1.28
C ARG A 86 15.84 12.97 -1.66
N MET A 87 15.32 12.29 -0.65
CA MET A 87 14.23 11.31 -0.75
C MET A 87 12.90 11.94 -0.37
N ILE A 88 12.94 12.89 0.58
CA ILE A 88 11.86 13.79 0.91
C ILE A 88 12.36 15.23 0.82
N ASP A 89 11.45 16.15 0.57
CA ASP A 89 11.63 17.60 0.74
C ASP A 89 10.55 18.11 1.71
N VAL A 90 10.82 19.22 2.41
CA VAL A 90 9.84 19.84 3.32
C VAL A 90 9.40 21.17 2.70
N VAL A 91 8.12 21.28 2.35
CA VAL A 91 7.52 22.49 1.76
C VAL A 91 6.39 22.94 2.66
N ASP A 92 6.45 24.16 3.20
CA ASP A 92 5.47 24.67 4.16
C ASP A 92 5.20 23.71 5.33
N SER A 93 6.27 23.09 5.85
CA SER A 93 6.23 22.06 6.89
C SER A 93 5.55 20.74 6.50
N ILE A 94 5.07 20.59 5.27
CA ILE A 94 4.52 19.35 4.72
C ILE A 94 5.65 18.53 4.09
N LEU A 95 5.65 17.23 4.36
CA LEU A 95 6.61 16.31 3.76
C LEU A 95 6.18 15.99 2.32
N LEU A 96 7.13 16.07 1.38
CA LEU A 96 6.94 15.75 -0.02
C LEU A 96 7.90 14.65 -0.45
N VAL A 97 7.39 13.52 -0.95
CA VAL A 97 8.20 12.44 -1.50
C VAL A 97 8.76 12.83 -2.87
N SER A 98 10.08 12.88 -3.00
CA SER A 98 10.72 13.24 -4.27
C SER A 98 10.54 12.13 -5.31
N ASN A 99 10.28 12.51 -6.57
CA ASN A 99 10.02 11.58 -7.69
C ASN A 99 8.82 10.63 -7.48
N TRP A 100 7.73 11.12 -6.89
CA TRP A 100 6.51 10.34 -6.63
C TRP A 100 5.96 9.60 -7.87
N GLU A 101 6.11 10.18 -9.05
CA GLU A 101 5.67 9.60 -10.34
C GLU A 101 6.21 8.19 -10.61
N LYS A 102 7.35 7.82 -9.99
CA LYS A 102 7.92 6.47 -10.09
C LYS A 102 7.10 5.42 -9.33
N TYR A 103 6.50 5.83 -8.22
CA TYR A 103 5.69 4.98 -7.35
C TYR A 103 4.24 4.90 -7.84
N GLN A 104 3.74 5.95 -8.48
CA GLN A 104 2.37 6.01 -8.98
C GLN A 104 2.28 6.78 -10.30
N SER A 105 1.63 6.19 -11.29
CA SER A 105 1.46 6.83 -12.61
C SER A 105 0.25 7.77 -12.58
N THR A 106 0.48 9.08 -12.49
CA THR A 106 -0.54 10.14 -12.56
C THR A 106 -1.42 10.03 -13.82
N ASP A 107 -0.82 9.74 -14.98
CA ASP A 107 -1.53 9.58 -16.26
C ASP A 107 -2.54 8.42 -16.31
N LYS A 108 -2.30 7.34 -15.55
CA LYS A 108 -3.21 6.20 -15.52
C LYS A 108 -4.42 6.49 -14.63
N LEU A 109 -4.25 7.27 -13.56
CA LEU A 109 -5.34 7.73 -12.70
C LEU A 109 -6.31 8.65 -13.44
N GLU A 110 -5.79 9.61 -14.22
CA GLU A 110 -6.64 10.52 -15.00
C GLU A 110 -7.48 9.74 -16.03
N LYS A 111 -6.85 8.79 -16.73
CA LYS A 111 -7.55 7.89 -17.67
C LYS A 111 -8.59 7.00 -16.98
N ILE A 112 -8.29 6.47 -15.80
CA ILE A 112 -9.26 5.67 -15.02
C ILE A 112 -10.43 6.55 -14.54
N ARG A 113 -10.16 7.78 -14.09
CA ARG A 113 -11.21 8.74 -13.69
C ARG A 113 -12.13 9.06 -14.86
N GLU A 114 -11.56 9.33 -16.03
CA GLU A 114 -12.33 9.65 -17.24
C GLU A 114 -13.16 8.46 -17.72
N GLN A 115 -12.58 7.25 -17.73
CA GLN A 115 -13.30 6.02 -18.07
C GLN A 115 -14.44 5.74 -17.09
N ASN A 116 -14.23 5.95 -15.78
CA ASN A 116 -15.27 5.77 -14.77
C ASN A 116 -16.40 6.80 -14.92
N ARG A 117 -16.07 8.05 -15.25
CA ARG A 117 -17.07 9.09 -15.54
C ARG A 117 -17.94 8.69 -16.73
N LEU A 118 -17.33 8.22 -17.82
CA LEU A 118 -18.03 7.76 -19.01
C LEU A 118 -18.90 6.52 -18.74
N ARG A 119 -18.41 5.57 -17.94
CA ARG A 119 -19.20 4.39 -17.54
C ARG A 119 -20.43 4.76 -16.72
N GLN A 120 -20.28 5.64 -15.71
CA GLN A 120 -21.42 6.11 -14.91
C GLN A 120 -22.42 6.90 -15.74
N GLN A 121 -21.95 7.71 -16.70
CA GLN A 121 -22.84 8.44 -17.60
C GLN A 121 -23.66 7.47 -18.46
N LYS A 122 -23.01 6.49 -19.10
CA LYS A 122 -23.71 5.44 -19.88
C LYS A 122 -24.69 4.64 -19.04
N PHE A 123 -24.33 4.28 -17.81
CA PHE A 123 -25.22 3.58 -16.89
C PHE A 123 -26.49 4.40 -16.58
N LYS A 124 -26.33 5.70 -16.28
CA LYS A 124 -27.46 6.61 -16.02
C LYS A 124 -28.33 6.83 -17.25
N GLU A 125 -27.74 6.95 -18.44
CA GLU A 125 -28.47 7.07 -19.71
C GLU A 125 -29.28 5.80 -20.00
N ASN A 126 -28.69 4.62 -19.86
CA ASN A 126 -29.37 3.34 -20.05
C ASN A 126 -30.50 3.13 -19.03
N GLN A 127 -30.31 3.55 -17.76
CA GLN A 127 -31.34 3.46 -16.73
C GLN A 127 -32.54 4.37 -17.03
N LYS A 128 -32.32 5.57 -17.59
CA LYS A 128 -33.39 6.47 -18.03
C LYS A 128 -34.16 5.95 -19.24
N LEU A 129 -33.46 5.30 -20.18
CA LEU A 129 -34.09 4.66 -21.35
C LEU A 129 -34.98 3.47 -20.96
N LEU A 130 -34.64 2.75 -19.88
CA LEU A 130 -35.43 1.64 -19.34
C LEU A 130 -36.68 2.11 -18.58
N SER A 131 -36.67 3.31 -17.98
CA SER A 131 -37.83 3.87 -17.27
C SER A 131 -38.93 4.43 -18.18
N ASP A 132 -38.63 4.67 -19.47
CA ASP A 132 -39.59 5.21 -20.45
C ASP A 132 -40.26 4.12 -21.32
N SER A 133 -39.96 2.83 -21.11
CA SER A 133 -40.62 1.72 -21.82
C SER A 133 -41.77 1.12 -21.01
N ASN A 134 -43.01 1.46 -21.36
CA ASN A 134 -44.24 0.91 -20.76
C ASN A 134 -44.62 -0.48 -21.32
N VAL A 135 -43.69 -1.45 -21.36
CA VAL A 135 -44.03 -2.82 -21.73
C VAL A 135 -44.15 -3.66 -20.46
N THR A 136 -45.39 -3.87 -20.00
CA THR A 136 -45.69 -4.81 -18.93
C THR A 136 -45.63 -6.23 -19.51
N VAL A 137 -44.45 -6.85 -19.49
CA VAL A 137 -44.35 -8.33 -19.56
C VAL A 137 -44.15 -8.83 -18.14
N THR A 138 -45.20 -9.41 -17.55
CA THR A 138 -45.08 -10.20 -16.32
C THR A 138 -44.36 -11.51 -16.64
N LEU A 139 -43.02 -11.47 -16.58
CA LEU A 139 -42.19 -12.67 -16.47
C LEU A 139 -42.13 -13.09 -14.99
N PRO A 140 -42.12 -14.41 -14.68
CA PRO A 140 -41.96 -14.87 -13.30
C PRO A 140 -40.64 -14.31 -12.75
N ILE A 141 -40.71 -13.75 -11.54
CA ILE A 141 -39.58 -13.16 -10.81
C ILE A 141 -38.50 -14.24 -10.66
N THR A 142 -37.46 -14.18 -11.49
CA THR A 142 -36.19 -14.81 -11.15
C THR A 142 -35.52 -13.91 -10.13
N GLU A 143 -35.48 -14.35 -8.88
CA GLU A 143 -34.56 -13.86 -7.86
C GLU A 143 -33.14 -13.91 -8.44
N GLY A 144 -32.63 -12.76 -8.84
CA GLY A 144 -31.40 -12.68 -9.60
C GLY A 144 -30.86 -11.26 -9.71
N ASN A 145 -31.07 -10.43 -8.69
CA ASN A 145 -30.17 -9.30 -8.45
C ASN A 145 -28.98 -9.82 -7.63
N VAL A 146 -28.11 -10.59 -8.30
CA VAL A 146 -26.77 -10.83 -7.79
C VAL A 146 -26.00 -9.54 -8.05
N THR A 147 -25.69 -8.84 -6.97
CA THR A 147 -24.58 -7.90 -6.88
C THR A 147 -23.33 -8.55 -7.46
N ASP A 148 -22.77 -8.01 -8.53
CA ASP A 148 -21.36 -8.26 -8.88
C ASP A 148 -20.55 -7.16 -8.15
N ILE A 149 -20.41 -7.25 -6.83
CA ILE A 149 -19.23 -7.80 -6.14
C ILE A 149 -17.94 -7.27 -6.77
N ASP A 150 -17.35 -6.33 -6.02
CA ASP A 150 -15.95 -5.97 -6.06
C ASP A 150 -15.09 -7.21 -6.33
N ILE A 151 -14.21 -7.12 -7.33
CA ILE A 151 -13.14 -8.11 -7.49
C ILE A 151 -12.18 -7.87 -6.33
N ASP A 152 -12.45 -8.53 -5.21
CA ASP A 152 -11.51 -8.80 -4.12
C ASP A 152 -10.27 -9.46 -4.73
N ILE A 153 -9.17 -8.72 -4.80
CA ILE A 153 -7.83 -9.27 -5.07
C ILE A 153 -7.22 -9.86 -3.77
N ASP A 154 -8.06 -10.20 -2.79
CA ASP A 154 -7.61 -10.79 -1.52
C ASP A 154 -7.61 -12.33 -1.53
N LYS A 155 -7.99 -12.99 -2.64
CA LYS A 155 -8.03 -14.46 -2.72
C LYS A 155 -6.73 -15.15 -3.16
N ASP A 156 -5.69 -14.41 -3.56
CA ASP A 156 -4.46 -15.01 -4.07
C ASP A 156 -3.33 -15.14 -3.03
N ILE A 157 -3.44 -14.54 -1.84
CA ILE A 157 -2.40 -14.66 -0.80
C ILE A 157 -2.57 -15.95 0.03
N ASP A 158 -3.80 -16.40 0.28
CA ASP A 158 -4.04 -17.58 1.12
C ASP A 158 -3.61 -18.90 0.45
N ASN A 159 -3.64 -18.98 -0.89
CA ASN A 159 -3.23 -20.18 -1.62
C ASN A 159 -1.71 -20.39 -1.67
N ILE A 160 -0.89 -19.34 -1.54
CA ILE A 160 0.58 -19.49 -1.50
C ILE A 160 1.03 -20.01 -0.14
N CYS A 161 0.35 -19.63 0.95
CA CYS A 161 0.70 -20.09 2.30
C CYS A 161 0.32 -21.56 2.56
N THR A 162 -0.68 -22.12 1.87
CA THR A 162 -1.10 -23.52 2.04
C THR A 162 -0.20 -24.49 1.28
N GLU A 163 0.26 -24.14 0.07
CA GLU A 163 1.20 -24.96 -0.71
C GLU A 163 2.62 -25.02 -0.11
N LEU A 164 3.05 -23.97 0.61
CA LEU A 164 4.34 -23.99 1.32
C LEU A 164 4.31 -24.84 2.60
N LYS A 165 3.14 -25.03 3.23
CA LYS A 165 3.01 -25.90 4.41
C LYS A 165 2.99 -27.38 4.07
N SER A 166 2.50 -27.76 2.89
CA SER A 166 2.49 -29.16 2.44
C SER A 166 3.85 -29.65 1.94
N SER A 167 4.79 -28.73 1.68
CA SER A 167 6.11 -29.01 1.13
C SER A 167 7.23 -29.07 2.17
N ILE A 168 6.95 -28.74 3.43
CA ILE A 168 7.90 -28.85 4.54
C ILE A 168 7.71 -30.22 5.19
N PRO A 169 8.70 -31.13 5.16
CA PRO A 169 8.62 -32.35 5.95
C PRO A 169 8.50 -31.97 7.42
N GLU A 170 7.45 -32.43 8.09
CA GLU A 170 7.27 -32.26 9.53
C GLU A 170 8.40 -33.00 10.26
N ILE A 171 9.44 -32.26 10.63
CA ILE A 171 10.47 -32.76 11.56
C ILE A 171 9.83 -32.79 12.94
N PRO A 172 9.80 -33.94 13.63
CA PRO A 172 9.21 -34.04 14.97
C PRO A 172 9.83 -33.01 15.92
N LYS A 173 8.98 -32.27 16.65
CA LYS A 173 9.39 -31.19 17.57
C LYS A 173 10.38 -31.66 18.65
N GLU A 174 10.41 -32.96 18.92
CA GLU A 174 11.32 -33.61 19.87
C GLU A 174 12.77 -33.69 19.34
N GLU A 175 12.99 -33.79 18.03
CA GLU A 175 14.34 -33.79 17.43
C GLU A 175 14.96 -32.38 17.36
N ILE A 176 14.12 -31.35 17.16
CA ILE A 176 14.56 -29.95 17.14
C ILE A 176 15.04 -29.52 18.53
N PHE A 177 14.35 -29.95 19.59
CA PHE A 177 14.73 -29.61 20.96
C PHE A 177 16.03 -30.30 21.39
N ILE A 178 16.25 -31.56 20.96
CA ILE A 178 17.47 -32.31 21.27
C ILE A 178 18.69 -31.75 20.51
N SER A 179 18.54 -31.35 19.25
CA SER A 179 19.65 -30.75 18.47
C SER A 179 20.07 -29.37 18.97
N LEU A 180 19.13 -28.56 19.47
CA LEU A 180 19.44 -27.26 20.06
C LEU A 180 20.18 -27.40 21.40
N ILE A 181 19.79 -28.37 22.24
CA ILE A 181 20.42 -28.61 23.56
C ILE A 181 21.80 -29.26 23.45
N LEU A 182 22.05 -30.08 22.42
CA LEU A 182 23.35 -30.73 22.22
C LEU A 182 24.42 -29.79 21.61
N ASN A 183 24.01 -28.77 20.83
CA ASN A 183 24.95 -27.81 20.24
C ASN A 183 25.39 -26.67 21.17
N ASP A 184 24.70 -26.46 22.29
CA ASP A 184 25.06 -25.44 23.30
C ASP A 184 26.09 -25.96 24.34
N LYS A 185 26.62 -27.18 24.15
CA LYS A 185 27.64 -27.79 25.02
C LYS A 185 28.90 -28.22 24.27
N SER A 186 29.46 -27.33 23.44
CA SER A 186 30.86 -27.41 22.99
C SER A 186 31.55 -26.07 23.05
#